data_AF-A0A4U0Y3E7-F1
#
_entry.id   AF-A0A4U0Y3E7-F1
#
_cell.length_a   1.000
_cell.length_b   1.000
_cell.length_c   1.000
_cell.angle_alpha   90.00
_cell.angle_beta   90.00
_cell.angle_gamma   90.00
#
_symmetry.space_group_name_H-M   'P 1'
#
loop_
_entity.id
_entity.type
_entity.pdbx_description
1 polymer ?
#
loop_
_entity_poly.entity_id
_entity_poly.type
_entity_poly.pdbx_seq_one_letter_code
_entity_poly.pdbx_strand_id
1 'polypeptide(L)'
;MSDDCPSRLLTKLPSELRIKIYEYVLAFDNPIKPRQFVAGSSNTNILRTNKQVYHEAQAVLYEMNTISVSRNDFCSKTDRVLQTPIKSQHVRHLRFTSFGESIACNFLLDRCSVCEDHARGLLEALSIMPLLKNVNIDYSTQIANFLRFKDRAAGCPTGPTITCVGVGLYNVRGGRFDQADFTFSHRPLASIWPTLSVLSNSMPSEREEEDALSRLRTVDPDVPDKLWLLFWARQYGRSAEWSGERVAEAWVDELELASMSIEQRSTALHELTVALQVFLKAQTASQCRRYLRSLREFAFV
;
A
#
# COMPACT_ATOMS: atom_id res chain seq x y z
N MET A 1 26.57 -15.96 -47.45
CA MET A 1 25.43 -15.17 -46.96
C MET A 1 25.42 -15.35 -45.46
N SER A 2 25.93 -14.36 -44.73
CA SER A 2 26.06 -14.39 -43.29
C SER A 2 24.70 -14.15 -42.66
N ASP A 3 24.22 -15.13 -41.88
CA ASP A 3 23.09 -14.96 -40.97
C ASP A 3 23.39 -13.80 -40.01
N ASP A 4 22.80 -12.64 -40.29
CA ASP A 4 22.78 -11.51 -39.38
C ASP A 4 21.91 -11.90 -38.18
N CYS A 5 22.56 -12.41 -37.14
CA CYS A 5 21.92 -12.65 -35.87
C CYS A 5 21.43 -11.30 -35.30
N PRO A 6 20.10 -11.09 -35.14
CA PRO A 6 19.52 -9.80 -34.75
C PRO A 6 20.00 -9.29 -33.36
N SER A 7 20.68 -10.14 -32.58
CA SER A 7 21.26 -9.80 -31.28
C SER A 7 22.41 -8.79 -31.33
N ARG A 8 23.01 -8.54 -32.51
CA ARG A 8 24.13 -7.58 -32.66
C ARG A 8 23.69 -6.11 -32.66
N LEU A 9 22.40 -5.81 -32.84
CA LEU A 9 21.95 -4.43 -33.03
C LEU A 9 21.92 -3.65 -31.71
N LEU A 10 21.41 -4.29 -30.64
CA LEU A 10 21.33 -3.69 -29.30
C LEU A 10 22.72 -3.38 -28.72
N THR A 11 23.68 -4.30 -28.84
CA THR A 11 25.03 -4.13 -28.26
C THR A 11 25.88 -3.07 -28.97
N LYS A 12 25.53 -2.70 -30.21
CA LYS A 12 26.24 -1.67 -30.99
C LYS A 12 25.75 -0.25 -30.69
N LEU A 13 24.56 -0.09 -30.11
CA LEU A 13 24.06 1.21 -29.70
C LEU A 13 24.90 1.76 -28.53
N PRO A 14 25.07 3.07 -28.38
CA PRO A 14 25.60 3.69 -27.15
C PRO A 14 24.78 3.31 -25.90
N SER A 15 25.43 3.32 -24.73
CA SER A 15 24.81 2.97 -23.43
C SER A 15 23.54 3.77 -23.15
N GLU A 16 23.54 5.05 -23.51
CA GLU A 16 22.47 5.99 -23.24
C GLU A 16 21.21 5.60 -24.02
N LEU A 17 21.37 5.15 -25.28
CA LEU A 17 20.25 4.67 -26.09
C LEU A 17 19.75 3.31 -25.62
N ARG A 18 20.65 2.42 -25.19
CA ARG A 18 20.27 1.12 -24.61
C ARG A 18 19.44 1.31 -23.34
N ILE A 19 19.86 2.19 -22.44
CA ILE A 19 19.15 2.51 -21.20
C ILE A 19 17.74 3.02 -21.50
N LYS A 20 17.58 3.96 -22.44
CA LYS A 20 16.25 4.43 -22.86
C LYS A 20 15.37 3.31 -23.39
N ILE A 21 15.92 2.38 -24.17
CA ILE A 21 15.16 1.21 -24.65
C ILE A 21 14.71 0.37 -23.45
N TYR A 22 15.60 0.13 -22.46
CA TYR A 22 15.24 -0.63 -21.27
C TYR A 22 14.14 0.05 -20.45
N GLU A 23 14.16 1.39 -20.33
CA GLU A 23 13.11 2.15 -19.62
C GLU A 23 11.74 1.92 -20.25
N TYR A 24 11.63 1.94 -21.58
CA TYR A 24 10.37 1.65 -22.28
C TYR A 24 9.90 0.20 -22.12
N VAL A 25 10.84 -0.74 -22.06
CA VAL A 25 10.53 -2.17 -22.08
C VAL A 25 10.28 -2.74 -20.68
N LEU A 26 10.91 -2.15 -19.66
CA LEU A 26 10.94 -2.66 -18.29
C LEU A 26 10.23 -1.73 -17.30
N ALA A 27 9.48 -0.72 -17.75
CA ALA A 27 8.57 0.01 -16.88
C ALA A 27 7.22 -0.71 -16.78
N PHE A 28 6.79 -1.01 -15.56
CA PHE A 28 5.54 -1.69 -15.26
C PHE A 28 4.66 -0.83 -14.37
N ASP A 29 3.38 -0.72 -14.72
CA ASP A 29 2.40 0.05 -13.93
C ASP A 29 2.11 -0.58 -12.57
N ASN A 30 2.27 -1.91 -12.48
CA ASN A 30 1.98 -2.69 -11.28
C ASN A 30 3.28 -3.11 -10.57
N PRO A 31 3.30 -3.17 -9.23
CA PRO A 31 4.47 -3.66 -8.50
C PRO A 31 4.88 -5.07 -8.92
N ILE A 32 6.18 -5.26 -9.14
CA ILE A 32 6.72 -6.52 -9.65
C ILE A 32 7.27 -7.39 -8.51
N LYS A 33 7.15 -8.72 -8.67
CA LYS A 33 7.78 -9.71 -7.78
C LYS A 33 8.86 -10.48 -8.54
N PRO A 34 10.15 -10.13 -8.44
CA PRO A 34 11.23 -10.70 -9.26
C PRO A 34 11.36 -12.24 -9.23
N ARG A 35 10.84 -12.91 -8.19
CA ARG A 35 10.90 -14.38 -8.02
C ARG A 35 9.83 -15.16 -8.74
N GLN A 36 8.63 -14.60 -8.76
CA GLN A 36 7.52 -15.27 -9.41
C GLN A 36 7.68 -14.92 -10.89
N PHE A 37 7.64 -15.91 -11.78
CA PHE A 37 7.27 -15.62 -13.15
C PHE A 37 5.93 -14.89 -13.05
N VAL A 38 5.95 -13.56 -13.12
CA VAL A 38 4.73 -12.79 -13.01
C VAL A 38 3.98 -13.12 -14.28
N ALA A 39 2.86 -13.82 -14.17
CA ALA A 39 1.87 -13.79 -15.23
C ALA A 39 1.54 -12.31 -15.45
N GLY A 40 2.06 -11.72 -16.53
CA GLY A 40 1.93 -10.29 -16.83
C GLY A 40 3.19 -9.43 -16.77
N SER A 41 4.38 -9.92 -16.36
CA SER A 41 5.64 -9.18 -16.62
C SER A 41 6.10 -9.48 -18.04
N SER A 42 5.45 -8.86 -19.02
CA SER A 42 5.91 -8.89 -20.41
C SER A 42 7.38 -8.41 -20.48
N ASN A 43 8.13 -8.92 -21.46
CA ASN A 43 9.44 -8.40 -21.84
C ASN A 43 10.63 -8.56 -20.88
N THR A 44 10.54 -9.32 -19.78
CA THR A 44 11.73 -9.61 -18.94
C THR A 44 12.77 -10.50 -19.63
N ASN A 45 12.46 -11.04 -20.82
CA ASN A 45 13.37 -11.82 -21.65
C ASN A 45 14.64 -11.05 -22.02
N ILE A 46 14.58 -9.71 -22.07
CA ILE A 46 15.76 -8.88 -22.35
C ILE A 46 16.89 -9.10 -21.34
N LEU A 47 16.55 -9.43 -20.08
CA LEU A 47 17.51 -9.75 -19.02
C LEU A 47 18.32 -11.02 -19.32
N ARG A 48 17.86 -11.88 -20.23
CA ARG A 48 18.54 -13.14 -20.58
C ARG A 48 19.39 -13.04 -21.85
N THR A 49 19.50 -11.85 -22.44
CA THR A 49 20.14 -11.67 -23.76
C THR A 49 21.64 -11.90 -23.71
N ASN A 50 22.37 -11.14 -22.88
CA ASN A 50 23.81 -11.29 -22.64
C ASN A 50 24.20 -10.58 -21.34
N LYS A 51 25.46 -10.72 -20.91
CA LYS A 51 25.95 -10.15 -19.63
C LYS A 51 25.84 -8.62 -19.58
N GLN A 52 26.19 -7.91 -20.65
CA GLN A 52 26.14 -6.45 -20.69
C GLN A 52 24.70 -5.96 -20.54
N VAL A 53 23.80 -6.48 -21.38
CA VAL A 53 22.36 -6.15 -21.33
C VAL A 53 21.78 -6.51 -19.98
N TYR A 54 22.14 -7.67 -19.42
CA TYR A 54 21.68 -8.07 -18.09
C TYR A 54 22.05 -7.05 -17.01
N HIS A 55 23.30 -6.61 -16.95
CA HIS A 55 23.75 -5.67 -15.92
C HIS A 55 23.08 -4.29 -16.06
N GLU A 56 22.98 -3.77 -17.28
CA GLU A 56 22.36 -2.47 -17.53
C GLU A 56 20.84 -2.51 -17.29
N ALA A 57 20.16 -3.49 -17.89
CA ALA A 57 18.71 -3.61 -17.82
C ALA A 57 18.23 -4.01 -16.42
N GLN A 58 19.03 -4.76 -15.64
CA GLN A 58 18.70 -5.06 -14.25
C GLN A 58 18.69 -3.80 -13.38
N ALA A 59 19.63 -2.87 -13.57
CA ALA A 59 19.61 -1.60 -12.85
C ALA A 59 18.32 -0.82 -13.15
N VAL A 60 17.98 -0.70 -14.44
CA VAL A 60 16.76 -0.02 -14.90
C VAL A 60 15.49 -0.69 -14.33
N LEU A 61 15.43 -2.03 -14.33
CA LEU A 61 14.30 -2.77 -13.76
C LEU A 61 14.05 -2.40 -12.29
N TYR A 62 15.09 -2.34 -11.47
CA TYR A 62 14.95 -2.03 -10.05
C TYR A 62 14.74 -0.54 -9.76
N GLU A 63 15.26 0.32 -10.63
CA GLU A 63 15.17 1.77 -10.48
C GLU A 63 13.79 2.32 -10.85
N MET A 64 13.20 1.80 -11.94
CA MET A 64 11.95 2.30 -12.52
C MET A 64 10.70 1.76 -11.86
N ASN A 65 10.80 0.60 -11.18
CA ASN A 65 9.63 -0.14 -10.72
C ASN A 65 9.49 -0.17 -9.21
N THR A 66 8.25 -0.30 -8.77
CA THR A 66 7.96 -0.66 -7.38
C THR A 66 8.16 -2.16 -7.21
N ILE A 67 9.05 -2.55 -6.30
CA ILE A 67 9.32 -3.96 -6.01
C ILE A 67 8.43 -4.42 -4.87
N SER A 68 7.63 -5.45 -5.14
CA SER A 68 6.80 -6.09 -4.14
C SER A 68 7.62 -7.08 -3.32
N VAL A 69 7.60 -6.88 -2.01
CA VAL A 69 8.37 -7.64 -1.04
C VAL A 69 7.49 -8.02 0.16
N SER A 70 8.03 -8.85 1.02
CA SER A 70 7.44 -9.32 2.26
C SER A 70 8.51 -9.35 3.35
N ARG A 71 8.10 -9.51 4.61
CA ARG A 71 9.05 -9.62 5.72
C ARG A 71 9.98 -10.83 5.58
N ASN A 72 9.57 -11.88 4.85
CA ASN A 72 10.41 -13.03 4.56
C ASN A 72 11.70 -12.63 3.82
N ASP A 73 11.63 -11.63 2.94
CA ASP A 73 12.76 -11.22 2.09
C ASP A 73 13.89 -10.54 2.87
N PHE A 74 13.60 -10.07 4.09
CA PHE A 74 14.54 -9.38 4.98
C PHE A 74 14.84 -10.18 6.26
N CYS A 75 14.13 -11.30 6.49
CA CYS A 75 14.30 -12.11 7.68
C CYS A 75 15.58 -12.95 7.60
N SER A 76 16.47 -12.78 8.58
CA SER A 76 17.73 -13.53 8.66
C SER A 76 17.56 -15.05 8.84
N LYS A 77 16.41 -15.51 9.32
CA LYS A 77 16.09 -16.94 9.53
C LYS A 77 15.39 -17.58 8.33
N THR A 78 14.96 -16.79 7.33
CA THR A 78 14.35 -17.32 6.11
C THR A 78 15.44 -17.85 5.18
N ASP A 79 15.24 -19.04 4.61
CA ASP A 79 16.12 -19.59 3.60
C ASP A 79 16.29 -18.61 2.42
N ARG A 80 17.53 -18.39 1.98
CA ARG A 80 17.84 -17.54 0.81
C ARG A 80 17.13 -18.01 -0.44
N VAL A 81 16.84 -19.31 -0.57
CA VAL A 81 16.05 -19.92 -1.65
C VAL A 81 14.57 -19.58 -1.54
N LEU A 82 14.09 -18.92 -0.48
CA LEU A 82 12.74 -18.36 -0.38
C LEU A 82 12.71 -16.81 -0.44
N GLN A 83 13.84 -16.14 -0.23
CA GLN A 83 13.97 -14.68 -0.27
C GLN A 83 14.11 -14.11 -1.68
N THR A 84 13.30 -13.12 -2.05
CA THR A 84 13.39 -12.37 -3.30
C THR A 84 14.79 -11.79 -3.47
N PRO A 85 15.43 -11.93 -4.65
CA PRO A 85 16.80 -11.45 -4.88
C PRO A 85 16.82 -9.92 -5.05
N ILE A 86 16.63 -9.19 -3.95
CA ILE A 86 16.57 -7.72 -3.94
C ILE A 86 17.97 -7.15 -4.20
N LYS A 87 18.12 -6.37 -5.28
CA LYS A 87 19.34 -5.62 -5.57
C LYS A 87 19.28 -4.24 -4.90
N SER A 88 19.52 -4.20 -3.60
CA SER A 88 19.34 -3.01 -2.75
C SER A 88 19.98 -1.72 -3.28
N GLN A 89 21.10 -1.85 -4.00
CA GLN A 89 21.81 -0.73 -4.63
C GLN A 89 21.06 -0.02 -5.78
N HIS A 90 19.98 -0.61 -6.30
CA HIS A 90 19.20 -0.05 -7.42
C HIS A 90 17.73 0.24 -7.06
N VAL A 91 17.24 -0.28 -5.93
CA VAL A 91 15.83 -0.15 -5.57
C VAL A 91 15.52 1.25 -5.07
N ARG A 92 14.53 1.89 -5.71
CA ARG A 92 13.99 3.18 -5.25
C ARG A 92 12.64 3.07 -4.55
N HIS A 93 11.83 2.10 -4.93
CA HIS A 93 10.45 1.98 -4.47
C HIS A 93 10.14 0.56 -4.00
N LEU A 94 9.69 0.41 -2.76
CA LEU A 94 9.30 -0.86 -2.17
C LEU A 94 7.83 -0.86 -1.77
N ARG A 95 7.17 -2.01 -1.97
CA ARG A 95 5.83 -2.28 -1.46
C ARG A 95 5.81 -3.59 -0.70
N PHE A 96 5.60 -3.52 0.61
CA PHE A 96 5.33 -4.69 1.43
C PHE A 96 3.88 -5.12 1.24
N THR A 97 3.69 -6.39 0.89
CA THR A 97 2.33 -6.92 0.67
C THR A 97 1.55 -7.10 1.97
N SER A 98 2.25 -7.22 3.10
CA SER A 98 1.68 -7.34 4.44
C SER A 98 2.74 -6.95 5.48
N PHE A 99 2.30 -6.32 6.56
CA PHE A 99 3.05 -6.09 7.80
C PHE A 99 3.11 -7.35 8.70
N GLY A 100 2.79 -8.51 8.13
CA GLY A 100 2.82 -9.81 8.79
C GLY A 100 4.22 -10.31 9.08
N GLU A 101 4.26 -11.39 9.85
CA GLU A 101 5.49 -12.00 10.31
C GLU A 101 6.17 -12.79 9.19
N SER A 102 7.48 -12.99 9.32
CA SER A 102 8.18 -13.97 8.49
C SER A 102 7.70 -15.37 8.85
N ILE A 103 7.50 -16.22 7.85
CA ILE A 103 7.15 -17.64 8.04
C ILE A 103 8.19 -18.30 8.96
N ALA A 104 9.48 -18.02 8.76
CA ALA A 104 10.54 -18.62 9.56
C ALA A 104 10.51 -18.19 11.03
N CYS A 105 10.28 -16.90 11.30
CA CYS A 105 10.26 -16.38 12.69
C CYS A 105 8.92 -16.56 13.39
N ASN A 106 7.83 -16.80 12.67
CA ASN A 106 6.51 -17.05 13.29
C ASN A 106 6.49 -18.36 14.09
N PHE A 107 7.22 -19.39 13.62
CA PHE A 107 7.28 -20.68 14.29
C PHE A 107 8.37 -20.79 15.38
N LEU A 108 9.27 -19.81 15.47
CA LEU A 108 10.42 -19.85 16.37
C LEU A 108 10.20 -18.91 17.56
N LEU A 109 10.52 -19.39 18.77
CA LEU A 109 10.39 -18.61 20.02
C LEU A 109 11.32 -17.38 20.05
N ASP A 110 12.43 -17.44 19.32
CA ASP A 110 13.38 -16.35 19.19
C ASP A 110 13.20 -15.66 17.83
N ARG A 111 12.74 -14.40 17.83
CA ARG A 111 12.51 -13.60 16.62
C ARG A 111 13.78 -12.83 16.27
N CYS A 112 14.12 -12.72 14.99
CA CYS A 112 15.18 -11.80 14.57
C CYS A 112 14.71 -10.33 14.63
N SER A 113 15.64 -9.39 14.67
CA SER A 113 15.35 -7.94 14.79
C SER A 113 14.35 -7.40 13.76
N VAL A 114 14.37 -7.93 12.53
CA VAL A 114 13.43 -7.55 11.46
C VAL A 114 11.99 -8.04 11.73
N CYS A 115 11.86 -9.15 12.45
CA CYS A 115 10.60 -9.82 12.74
C CYS A 115 10.04 -9.48 14.12
N GLU A 116 10.71 -8.63 14.89
CA GLU A 116 10.18 -8.10 16.14
C GLU A 116 8.99 -7.16 15.90
N ASP A 117 8.04 -7.17 16.84
CA ASP A 117 6.74 -6.51 16.72
C ASP A 117 6.83 -4.98 16.66
N HIS A 118 7.97 -4.40 17.04
CA HIS A 118 8.17 -2.96 17.05
C HIS A 118 8.66 -2.39 15.71
N ALA A 119 8.73 -3.19 14.63
CA ALA A 119 9.12 -2.80 13.27
C ALA A 119 10.49 -2.13 13.07
N ARG A 120 11.16 -1.71 14.16
CA ARG A 120 12.40 -0.94 14.14
C ARG A 120 13.51 -1.64 13.34
N GLY A 121 13.76 -2.92 13.59
CA GLY A 121 14.77 -3.66 12.83
C GLY A 121 14.43 -3.79 11.35
N LEU A 122 13.14 -3.83 10.98
CA LEU A 122 12.71 -3.77 9.58
C LEU A 122 13.02 -2.40 8.98
N LEU A 123 12.63 -1.31 9.66
CA LEU A 123 12.92 0.04 9.19
C LEU A 123 14.42 0.29 9.07
N GLU A 124 15.23 -0.17 10.03
CA GLU A 124 16.70 -0.10 10.00
C GLU A 124 17.29 -0.88 8.82
N ALA A 125 16.77 -2.09 8.53
CA ALA A 125 17.20 -2.88 7.39
C ALA A 125 16.85 -2.24 6.03
N LEU A 126 15.79 -1.44 5.97
CA LEU A 126 15.40 -0.69 4.78
C LEU A 126 16.20 0.62 4.65
N SER A 127 16.46 1.26 5.77
CA SER A 127 17.24 2.49 5.88
C SER A 127 18.66 2.40 5.31
N ILE A 128 19.28 1.22 5.35
CA ILE A 128 20.63 1.02 4.79
C ILE A 128 20.64 0.95 3.26
N MET A 129 19.48 0.95 2.59
CA MET A 129 19.40 0.88 1.14
C MET A 129 19.68 2.27 0.53
N PRO A 130 20.74 2.44 -0.28
CA PRO A 130 21.30 3.76 -0.58
C PRO A 130 20.45 4.63 -1.52
N LEU A 131 19.63 4.02 -2.38
CA LEU A 131 18.79 4.73 -3.35
C LEU A 131 17.30 4.68 -3.01
N LEU A 132 16.95 4.13 -1.85
CA LEU A 132 15.56 3.94 -1.46
C LEU A 132 14.90 5.30 -1.22
N LYS A 133 13.77 5.53 -1.89
CA LYS A 133 12.99 6.76 -1.77
C LYS A 133 11.67 6.52 -1.08
N ASN A 134 10.90 5.52 -1.50
CA ASN A 134 9.56 5.29 -0.99
C ASN A 134 9.38 3.84 -0.52
N VAL A 135 8.79 3.65 0.65
CA VAL A 135 8.40 2.35 1.18
C VAL A 135 6.94 2.41 1.59
N ASN A 136 6.09 1.61 0.96
CA ASN A 136 4.71 1.43 1.39
C ASN A 136 4.55 0.05 2.06
N ILE A 137 4.09 0.05 3.30
CA ILE A 137 3.85 -1.14 4.11
C ILE A 137 2.36 -1.34 4.34
N ASP A 138 1.80 -2.40 3.76
CA ASP A 138 0.39 -2.72 3.95
C ASP A 138 0.14 -3.40 5.31
N TYR A 139 -0.56 -2.72 6.21
CA TYR A 139 -0.89 -3.28 7.54
C TYR A 139 -2.32 -3.81 7.64
N SER A 140 -3.12 -3.80 6.57
CA SER A 140 -4.55 -4.18 6.58
C SER A 140 -4.83 -5.55 7.22
N THR A 141 -3.93 -6.51 7.04
CA THR A 141 -4.05 -7.88 7.61
C THR A 141 -3.51 -8.00 9.04
N GLN A 142 -2.86 -6.97 9.57
CA GLN A 142 -2.08 -6.99 10.81
C GLN A 142 -2.25 -5.69 11.61
N ILE A 143 -3.49 -5.22 11.69
CA ILE A 143 -3.87 -3.96 12.35
C ILE A 143 -3.37 -3.91 13.80
N ALA A 144 -3.57 -4.99 14.57
CA ALA A 144 -3.14 -5.03 15.97
C ALA A 144 -1.63 -4.88 16.14
N ASN A 145 -0.84 -5.46 15.22
CA ASN A 145 0.62 -5.31 15.25
C ASN A 145 1.02 -3.86 14.94
N PHE A 146 0.37 -3.25 13.95
CA PHE A 146 0.63 -1.85 13.60
C PHE A 146 0.28 -0.89 14.74
N LEU A 147 -0.87 -1.07 15.39
CA LEU A 147 -1.27 -0.25 16.54
C LEU A 147 -0.27 -0.39 17.71
N ARG A 148 0.16 -1.61 18.02
CA ARG A 148 1.22 -1.83 19.04
C ARG A 148 2.54 -1.15 18.69
N PHE A 149 2.93 -1.19 17.41
CA PHE A 149 4.10 -0.46 16.94
C PHE A 149 3.92 1.06 17.13
N LYS A 150 2.77 1.61 16.72
CA LYS A 150 2.44 3.03 16.89
C LYS A 150 2.52 3.49 18.34
N ASP A 151 1.91 2.74 19.26
CA ASP A 151 1.88 3.09 20.68
C ASP A 151 3.28 3.04 21.31
N ARG A 152 4.10 2.04 20.93
CA ARG A 152 5.50 1.95 21.37
C ARG A 152 6.35 3.10 20.85
N ALA A 153 6.13 3.52 19.60
CA ALA A 153 6.85 4.63 19.00
C ALA A 153 6.55 5.95 19.73
N ALA A 154 5.27 6.19 20.09
CA ALA A 154 4.87 7.36 20.87
C ALA A 154 5.49 7.41 22.28
N GLY A 155 5.73 6.24 22.90
CA GLY A 155 6.40 6.14 24.20
C GLY A 155 7.93 6.30 24.18
N CYS A 156 8.55 6.49 23.01
CA CYS A 156 10.01 6.56 22.86
C CYS A 156 10.44 7.94 22.34
N PRO A 157 11.08 8.81 23.16
CA PRO A 157 11.46 10.16 22.77
C PRO A 157 12.45 10.23 21.60
N THR A 158 13.26 9.19 21.42
CA THR A 158 14.23 9.04 20.32
C THR A 158 13.72 8.14 19.20
N GLY A 159 12.48 7.68 19.30
CA GLY A 159 11.83 6.80 18.34
C GLY A 159 11.31 7.55 17.10
N PRO A 160 10.79 6.81 16.12
CA PRO A 160 10.09 7.41 14.99
C PRO A 160 8.78 8.07 15.42
N THR A 161 8.45 9.20 14.81
CA THR A 161 7.12 9.80 14.91
C THR A 161 6.23 9.22 13.82
N ILE A 162 5.03 8.78 14.20
CA ILE A 162 4.04 8.19 13.28
C ILE A 162 2.83 9.12 13.23
N THR A 163 2.61 9.74 12.07
CA THR A 163 1.55 10.73 11.86
C THR A 163 0.51 10.15 10.91
N CYS A 164 -0.77 10.20 11.30
CA CYS A 164 -1.87 9.84 10.41
C CYS A 164 -2.09 11.00 9.42
N VAL A 165 -1.86 10.74 8.14
CA VAL A 165 -1.93 11.78 7.08
C VAL A 165 -3.15 11.63 6.18
N GLY A 166 -3.86 10.51 6.31
CA GLY A 166 -5.13 10.25 5.63
C GLY A 166 -5.81 9.03 6.25
N VAL A 167 -7.05 8.76 5.83
CA VAL A 167 -7.80 7.59 6.34
C VAL A 167 -7.06 6.30 5.97
N GLY A 168 -6.63 5.56 6.98
CA GLY A 168 -5.82 4.36 6.82
C GLY A 168 -4.35 4.61 6.45
N LEU A 169 -3.86 5.86 6.40
CA LEU A 169 -2.54 6.21 5.90
C LEU A 169 -1.69 6.91 6.96
N TYR A 170 -0.52 6.34 7.25
CA TYR A 170 0.40 6.83 8.27
C TYR A 170 1.79 7.02 7.70
N ASN A 171 2.40 8.19 7.94
CA ASN A 171 3.78 8.46 7.59
C ASN A 171 4.67 8.32 8.81
N VAL A 172 5.88 7.82 8.59
CA VAL A 172 6.91 7.65 9.61
C VAL A 172 8.06 8.62 9.32
N ARG A 173 8.43 9.41 10.32
CA ARG A 173 9.52 10.40 10.27
C ARG A 173 10.39 10.31 11.52
N GLY A 174 11.57 10.89 11.49
CA GLY A 174 12.49 10.93 12.63
C GLY A 174 13.16 9.57 12.90
N GLY A 175 13.82 9.43 14.05
CA GLY A 175 14.44 8.17 14.45
C GLY A 175 15.55 7.64 13.51
N ARG A 176 16.17 8.52 12.69
CA ARG A 176 17.12 8.19 11.60
C ARG A 176 16.48 7.53 10.37
N PHE A 177 15.17 7.66 10.20
CA PHE A 177 14.42 7.10 9.07
C PHE A 177 14.11 8.13 7.99
N ASP A 178 14.69 9.33 8.03
CA ASP A 178 14.33 10.45 7.14
C ASP A 178 14.90 10.36 5.72
N GLN A 179 15.75 9.37 5.42
CA GLN A 179 16.31 9.18 4.08
C GLN A 179 15.32 8.64 3.05
N ALA A 180 14.21 8.05 3.51
CA ALA A 180 13.15 7.51 2.67
C ALA A 180 11.78 7.83 3.29
N ASP A 181 10.78 7.97 2.43
CA ASP A 181 9.39 8.15 2.84
C ASP A 181 8.78 6.78 3.17
N PHE A 182 8.69 6.51 4.47
CA PHE A 182 8.06 5.31 5.01
C PHE A 182 6.58 5.58 5.28
N THR A 183 5.72 4.82 4.61
CA THR A 183 4.28 4.94 4.72
C THR A 183 3.67 3.59 5.08
N PHE A 184 2.85 3.56 6.12
CA PHE A 184 2.00 2.43 6.47
C PHE A 184 0.60 2.69 5.95
N SER A 185 0.05 1.77 5.16
CA SER A 185 -1.29 1.91 4.57
C SER A 185 -2.18 0.72 4.92
N HIS A 186 -3.42 1.01 5.30
CA HIS A 186 -4.49 0.02 5.27
C HIS A 186 -5.01 0.02 3.84
N ARG A 187 -4.41 -0.81 2.99
CA ARG A 187 -4.55 -0.72 1.53
C ARG A 187 -5.99 -0.49 1.06
N PRO A 188 -7.01 -1.29 1.46
CA PRO A 188 -8.39 -1.05 1.00
C PRO A 188 -8.92 0.34 1.33
N LEU A 189 -8.69 0.83 2.56
CA LEU A 189 -9.14 2.15 2.98
C LEU A 189 -8.41 3.24 2.20
N ALA A 190 -7.09 3.18 2.17
CA ALA A 190 -6.27 4.19 1.51
C ALA A 190 -6.53 4.28 -0.01
N SER A 191 -6.89 3.16 -0.66
CA SER A 191 -7.20 3.15 -2.10
C SER A 191 -8.64 3.53 -2.44
N ILE A 192 -9.62 3.21 -1.57
CA ILE A 192 -11.04 3.36 -1.89
C ILE A 192 -11.60 4.68 -1.34
N TRP A 193 -11.17 5.08 -0.14
CA TRP A 193 -11.70 6.25 0.56
C TRP A 193 -11.66 7.54 -0.27
N PRO A 194 -10.55 7.91 -0.94
CA PRO A 194 -10.50 9.17 -1.69
C PRO A 194 -11.52 9.21 -2.84
N THR A 195 -11.67 8.10 -3.56
CA THR A 195 -12.64 8.02 -4.67
C THR A 195 -14.07 8.11 -4.16
N LEU A 196 -14.40 7.45 -3.04
CA LEU A 196 -15.74 7.53 -2.47
C LEU A 196 -16.06 8.91 -1.87
N SER A 197 -15.09 9.58 -1.25
CA SER A 197 -15.26 10.96 -0.74
C SER A 197 -15.62 11.92 -1.88
N VAL A 198 -14.90 11.83 -3.01
CA VAL A 198 -15.20 12.64 -4.19
C VAL A 198 -16.58 12.29 -4.77
N LEU A 199 -16.88 10.99 -4.89
CA LEU A 199 -18.17 10.52 -5.41
C LEU A 199 -19.34 10.97 -4.53
N SER A 200 -19.21 10.94 -3.20
CA SER A 200 -20.27 11.41 -2.31
C SER A 200 -20.52 12.92 -2.42
N ASN A 201 -19.49 13.69 -2.75
CA ASN A 201 -19.63 15.14 -2.88
C ASN A 201 -20.21 15.56 -4.24
N SER A 202 -20.23 14.68 -5.23
CA SER A 202 -20.63 15.00 -6.60
C SER A 202 -22.10 14.69 -6.95
N MET A 203 -22.90 14.16 -6.01
CA MET A 203 -24.32 13.77 -6.24
C MET A 203 -24.52 12.95 -7.53
N PRO A 204 -23.89 11.76 -7.64
CA PRO A 204 -23.86 10.99 -8.88
C PRO A 204 -25.23 10.43 -9.24
N SER A 205 -25.45 10.19 -10.54
CA SER A 205 -26.55 9.33 -10.98
C SER A 205 -26.34 7.88 -10.53
N GLU A 206 -27.41 7.09 -10.46
CA GLU A 206 -27.33 5.66 -10.07
C GLU A 206 -26.35 4.87 -10.96
N ARG A 207 -26.26 5.23 -12.23
CA ARG A 207 -25.36 4.58 -13.20
C ARG A 207 -23.90 4.92 -12.91
N GLU A 208 -23.58 6.19 -12.68
CA GLU A 208 -22.21 6.63 -12.37
C GLU A 208 -21.72 6.04 -11.05
N GLU A 209 -22.62 5.94 -10.08
CA GLU A 209 -22.35 5.28 -8.81
C GLU A 209 -22.01 3.80 -9.00
N GLU A 210 -22.85 3.03 -9.68
CA GLU A 210 -22.60 1.59 -9.88
C GLU A 210 -21.35 1.35 -10.72
N ASP A 211 -21.08 2.17 -11.74
CA ASP A 211 -19.85 2.11 -12.52
C ASP A 211 -18.62 2.39 -11.64
N ALA A 212 -18.70 3.36 -10.72
CA ALA A 212 -17.62 3.66 -9.79
C ALA A 212 -17.41 2.52 -8.76
N LEU A 213 -18.49 2.02 -8.16
CA LEU A 213 -18.43 0.91 -7.21
C LEU A 213 -17.93 -0.38 -7.87
N SER A 214 -18.35 -0.68 -9.10
CA SER A 214 -17.88 -1.82 -9.87
C SER A 214 -16.35 -1.77 -10.07
N ARG A 215 -15.80 -0.60 -10.44
CA ARG A 215 -14.34 -0.40 -10.52
C ARG A 215 -13.66 -0.56 -9.16
N LEU A 216 -14.23 -0.04 -8.09
CA LEU A 216 -13.64 -0.19 -6.76
C LEU A 216 -13.68 -1.63 -6.24
N ARG A 217 -14.70 -2.42 -6.63
CA ARG A 217 -14.80 -3.85 -6.31
C ARG A 217 -13.70 -4.69 -6.97
N THR A 218 -13.08 -4.21 -8.05
CA THR A 218 -11.88 -4.88 -8.61
C THR A 218 -10.63 -4.66 -7.75
N VAL A 219 -10.61 -3.61 -6.92
CA VAL A 219 -9.52 -3.32 -5.98
C VAL A 219 -9.71 -4.13 -4.68
N ASP A 220 -10.92 -4.10 -4.13
CA ASP A 220 -11.33 -4.93 -2.99
C ASP A 220 -12.81 -5.30 -3.14
N PRO A 221 -13.19 -6.58 -3.13
CA PRO A 221 -14.55 -7.01 -3.41
C PRO A 221 -15.56 -6.71 -2.30
N ASP A 222 -15.11 -6.34 -1.10
CA ASP A 222 -15.93 -6.29 0.11
C ASP A 222 -16.00 -4.88 0.73
N VAL A 223 -14.91 -4.10 0.68
CA VAL A 223 -14.83 -2.77 1.31
C VAL A 223 -15.68 -1.66 0.64
N PRO A 224 -15.77 -1.55 -0.71
CA PRO A 224 -16.45 -0.43 -1.36
C PRO A 224 -17.91 -0.26 -0.93
N ASP A 225 -18.68 -1.36 -0.93
CA ASP A 225 -20.10 -1.33 -0.58
C ASP A 225 -20.33 -0.97 0.90
N LYS A 226 -19.43 -1.39 1.78
CA LYS A 226 -19.49 -1.05 3.21
C LYS A 226 -19.24 0.43 3.43
N LEU A 227 -18.20 0.98 2.83
CA LEU A 227 -17.89 2.41 2.94
C LEU A 227 -18.96 3.27 2.28
N TRP A 228 -19.49 2.83 1.15
CA TRP A 228 -20.53 3.58 0.45
C TRP A 228 -21.81 3.74 1.28
N LEU A 229 -22.21 2.70 2.03
CA LEU A 229 -23.31 2.80 2.99
C LEU A 229 -23.07 3.93 4.01
N LEU A 230 -21.83 4.10 4.48
CA LEU A 230 -21.49 5.16 5.44
C LEU A 230 -21.62 6.56 4.84
N PHE A 231 -21.09 6.74 3.63
CA PHE A 231 -21.22 8.01 2.90
C PHE A 231 -22.67 8.36 2.62
N TRP A 232 -23.46 7.38 2.16
CA TRP A 232 -24.89 7.56 1.94
C TRP A 232 -25.60 7.89 3.26
N ALA A 233 -25.40 7.11 4.33
CA ALA A 233 -26.03 7.37 5.63
C ALA A 233 -25.71 8.79 6.16
N ARG A 234 -24.49 9.29 5.92
CA ARG A 234 -24.10 10.66 6.25
C ARG A 234 -24.87 11.71 5.45
N GLN A 235 -24.95 11.57 4.13
CA GLN A 235 -25.66 12.52 3.27
C GLN A 235 -27.11 12.74 3.69
N TYR A 236 -27.77 11.68 4.19
CA TYR A 236 -29.17 11.73 4.61
C TYR A 236 -29.34 11.89 6.13
N GLY A 237 -28.27 12.23 6.88
CA GLY A 237 -28.35 12.51 8.32
C GLY A 237 -28.64 11.29 9.21
N ARG A 238 -28.45 10.06 8.70
CA ARG A 238 -28.70 8.80 9.39
C ARG A 238 -27.42 8.07 9.83
N SER A 239 -26.31 8.81 9.95
CA SER A 239 -25.00 8.22 10.24
C SER A 239 -25.01 7.35 11.51
N ALA A 240 -25.54 7.85 12.64
CA ALA A 240 -25.53 7.12 13.91
C ALA A 240 -26.31 5.80 13.87
N GLU A 241 -27.43 5.75 13.14
CA GLU A 241 -28.30 4.57 13.02
C GLU A 241 -27.63 3.42 12.27
N TRP A 242 -26.80 3.73 11.26
CA TRP A 242 -26.27 2.73 10.32
C TRP A 242 -24.76 2.51 10.40
N SER A 243 -24.00 3.53 10.80
CA SER A 243 -22.55 3.44 11.00
C SER A 243 -22.15 3.04 12.42
N GLY A 244 -23.09 3.16 13.37
CA GLY A 244 -22.85 3.09 14.81
C GLY A 244 -22.30 4.42 15.36
N GLU A 245 -22.56 4.69 16.64
CA GLU A 245 -22.18 5.95 17.32
C GLU A 245 -20.70 6.28 17.12
N ARG A 246 -19.81 5.28 17.22
CA ARG A 246 -18.36 5.48 17.09
C ARG A 246 -17.91 6.03 15.75
N VAL A 247 -18.51 5.61 14.63
CA VAL A 247 -18.13 6.12 13.30
C VAL A 247 -18.72 7.51 13.09
N ALA A 248 -19.95 7.74 13.54
CA ALA A 248 -20.59 9.04 13.46
C ALA A 248 -19.85 10.11 14.28
N GLU A 249 -19.42 9.78 15.50
CA GLU A 249 -18.65 10.66 16.39
C GLU A 249 -17.24 10.94 15.87
N ALA A 250 -16.55 9.92 15.34
CA ALA A 250 -15.19 10.07 14.83
C ALA A 250 -15.13 10.72 13.44
N TRP A 251 -16.26 10.97 12.78
CA TRP A 251 -16.27 11.52 11.43
C TRP A 251 -16.02 13.02 11.44
N VAL A 252 -14.96 13.43 10.74
CA VAL A 252 -14.56 14.83 10.59
C VAL A 252 -14.62 15.23 9.12
N ASP A 253 -15.23 16.37 8.82
CA ASP A 253 -15.32 16.89 7.44
C ASP A 253 -13.98 17.45 6.95
N GLU A 254 -13.77 17.44 5.63
CA GLU A 254 -12.53 17.95 5.01
C GLU A 254 -12.25 19.42 5.37
N LEU A 255 -13.30 20.25 5.48
CA LEU A 255 -13.19 21.66 5.89
C LEU A 255 -12.72 21.81 7.34
N GLU A 256 -13.16 20.93 8.23
CA GLU A 256 -12.74 20.92 9.62
C GLU A 256 -11.31 20.38 9.77
N LEU A 257 -10.97 19.31 9.04
CA LEU A 257 -9.60 18.81 8.97
C LEU A 257 -8.62 19.90 8.47
N ALA A 258 -9.05 20.75 7.52
CA ALA A 258 -8.23 21.82 6.97
C ALA A 258 -7.87 22.90 8.01
N SER A 259 -8.73 23.16 8.99
CA SER A 259 -8.51 24.17 10.03
C SER A 259 -7.71 23.68 11.25
N MET A 260 -7.59 22.36 11.43
CA MET A 260 -6.86 21.73 12.53
C MET A 260 -5.33 21.82 12.41
N SER A 261 -4.63 21.79 13.55
CA SER A 261 -3.17 21.57 13.61
C SER A 261 -2.79 20.19 13.05
N ILE A 262 -1.50 19.96 12.77
CA ILE A 262 -1.01 18.67 12.27
C ILE A 262 -1.31 17.54 13.28
N GLU A 263 -1.13 17.80 14.56
CA GLU A 263 -1.36 16.84 15.65
C GLU A 263 -2.85 16.56 15.82
N GLN A 264 -3.69 17.60 15.81
CA GLN A 264 -5.14 17.47 15.90
C GLN A 264 -5.68 16.68 14.71
N ARG A 265 -5.26 17.03 13.49
CA ARG A 265 -5.63 16.33 12.26
C ARG A 265 -5.19 14.86 12.30
N SER A 266 -3.97 14.60 12.77
CA SER A 266 -3.46 13.24 12.90
C SER A 266 -4.30 12.41 13.88
N THR A 267 -4.71 12.99 15.02
CA THR A 267 -5.56 12.32 16.00
C THR A 267 -6.96 12.06 15.44
N ALA A 268 -7.60 13.06 14.84
CA ALA A 268 -8.92 12.92 14.22
C ALA A 268 -8.94 11.85 13.11
N LEU A 269 -7.96 11.88 12.21
CA LEU A 269 -7.84 10.88 11.15
C LEU A 269 -7.55 9.48 11.70
N HIS A 270 -6.78 9.38 12.79
CA HIS A 270 -6.51 8.11 13.45
C HIS A 270 -7.79 7.52 14.06
N GLU A 271 -8.56 8.32 14.79
CA GLU A 271 -9.83 7.92 15.41
C GLU A 271 -10.83 7.46 14.34
N LEU A 272 -11.00 8.23 13.27
CA LEU A 272 -11.84 7.84 12.13
C LEU A 272 -11.36 6.53 11.51
N THR A 273 -10.05 6.40 11.29
CA THR A 273 -9.46 5.17 10.73
C THR A 273 -9.77 3.94 11.59
N VAL A 274 -9.62 4.05 12.91
CA VAL A 274 -9.90 2.95 13.84
C VAL A 274 -11.39 2.61 13.86
N ALA A 275 -12.26 3.62 13.90
CA ALA A 275 -13.71 3.41 13.87
C ALA A 275 -14.15 2.70 12.58
N LEU A 276 -13.63 3.12 11.42
CA LEU A 276 -13.90 2.47 10.14
C LEU A 276 -13.39 1.03 10.09
N GLN A 277 -12.20 0.74 10.62
CA GLN A 277 -11.67 -0.62 10.67
C GLN A 277 -12.56 -1.56 11.50
N VAL A 278 -13.10 -1.07 12.63
CA VAL A 278 -14.05 -1.82 13.45
C VAL A 278 -15.34 -2.08 12.66
N PHE A 279 -15.88 -1.06 12.00
CA PHE A 279 -17.08 -1.19 11.18
C PHE A 279 -16.90 -2.20 10.04
N LEU A 280 -15.80 -2.08 9.29
CA LEU A 280 -15.47 -2.96 8.17
C LEU A 280 -15.35 -4.43 8.60
N LYS A 281 -14.91 -4.70 9.84
CA LYS A 281 -14.82 -6.05 10.39
C LYS A 281 -16.18 -6.58 10.85
N ALA A 282 -17.08 -5.71 11.32
CA ALA A 282 -18.38 -6.09 11.86
C ALA A 282 -19.43 -6.39 10.78
N GLN A 283 -19.34 -5.70 9.64
CA GLN A 283 -20.33 -5.81 8.55
C GLN A 283 -19.80 -6.63 7.38
N THR A 284 -20.70 -7.15 6.55
CA THR A 284 -20.38 -7.77 5.26
C THR A 284 -20.90 -6.92 4.10
N ALA A 285 -20.26 -6.97 2.93
CA ALA A 285 -20.75 -6.23 1.76
C ALA A 285 -22.20 -6.58 1.39
N SER A 286 -22.60 -7.85 1.57
CA SER A 286 -23.98 -8.30 1.26
C SER A 286 -25.02 -7.70 2.21
N GLN A 287 -24.69 -7.55 3.50
CA GLN A 287 -25.52 -6.83 4.47
C GLN A 287 -25.62 -5.35 4.07
N CYS A 288 -24.50 -4.68 3.82
CA CYS A 288 -24.49 -3.27 3.46
C CYS A 288 -25.27 -2.96 2.18
N ARG A 289 -25.15 -3.79 1.14
CA ARG A 289 -25.94 -3.65 -0.10
C ARG A 289 -27.44 -3.81 0.14
N ARG A 290 -27.86 -4.74 1.01
CA ARG A 290 -29.28 -4.90 1.37
C ARG A 290 -29.80 -3.68 2.12
N TYR A 291 -29.02 -3.17 3.07
CA TYR A 291 -29.38 -1.96 3.81
C TYR A 291 -29.48 -0.75 2.90
N LEU A 292 -28.51 -0.54 2.00
CA LEU A 292 -28.54 0.56 1.04
C LEU A 292 -29.79 0.53 0.14
N ARG A 293 -30.19 -0.66 -0.35
CA ARG A 293 -31.43 -0.79 -1.14
C ARG A 293 -32.67 -0.42 -0.33
N SER A 294 -32.79 -0.96 0.88
CA SER A 294 -33.92 -0.64 1.76
C SER A 294 -33.97 0.85 2.08
N LEU A 295 -32.81 1.47 2.34
CA LEU A 295 -32.71 2.91 2.59
C LEU A 295 -33.17 3.77 1.41
N ARG A 296 -32.86 3.37 0.18
CA ARG A 296 -33.35 4.04 -1.03
C ARG A 296 -34.86 3.91 -1.16
N GLU A 297 -35.41 2.73 -0.93
CA GLU A 297 -36.86 2.51 -0.96
C GLU A 297 -37.60 3.39 0.06
N PHE A 298 -37.01 3.67 1.23
CA PHE A 298 -37.59 4.54 2.25
C PHE A 298 -37.32 6.05 2.06
N ALA A 299 -36.27 6.44 1.34
CA ALA A 299 -35.92 7.85 1.13
C ALA A 299 -36.69 8.54 -0.02
N PHE A 300 -37.39 7.76 -0.85
CA PHE A 300 -38.22 8.25 -1.96
C PHE A 300 -39.74 8.20 -1.66
N VAL A 301 -40.14 8.21 -0.39
CA VAL A 301 -41.53 8.38 0.06
C VAL A 301 -41.70 9.70 0.80
#